data_AF-A0A132H8S7-F1
#
_entry.id   AF-A0A132H8S7-F1
#
_cell.length_a   1.000
_cell.length_b   1.000
_cell.length_c   1.000
_cell.angle_alpha   90.00
_cell.angle_beta   90.00
_cell.angle_gamma   90.00
#
_symmetry.space_group_name_H-M   'P 1'
#
loop_
_entity.id
_entity.type
_entity.pdbx_description
1 polymer ?
#
loop_
_entity_poly.entity_id
_entity_poly.type
_entity_poly.pdbx_seq_one_letter_code
_entity_poly.pdbx_strand_id
1 'polypeptide(L)'
;MMKQNISYSLILNKVQADYLSEGKYGINRMQALVSLINLTQTEEETYEKRGFSATIHVGQFVASEVELSRLWRCDRKTVSRVLDQMNQVGLISTVQSNRTSVHTLLCVGSWIIDGTTIKNCFFKRLSER
;
A
#
# COMPACT_ATOMS: atom_id res chain seq x y z
N MET A 1 -0.79 -9.75 23.87
CA MET A 1 -1.42 -8.84 22.90
C MET A 1 -2.46 -9.65 22.15
N MET A 2 -3.75 -9.37 22.34
CA MET A 2 -4.80 -10.08 21.61
C MET A 2 -4.61 -9.83 20.11
N LYS A 3 -4.68 -10.88 19.28
CA LYS A 3 -4.70 -10.72 17.84
C LYS A 3 -5.98 -9.96 17.49
N GLN A 4 -5.84 -8.76 16.96
CA GLN A 4 -6.95 -8.02 16.36
C GLN A 4 -7.47 -8.83 15.18
N ASN A 5 -8.78 -8.94 15.05
CA ASN A 5 -9.40 -9.55 13.88
C ASN A 5 -9.53 -8.49 12.80
N ILE A 6 -8.64 -8.55 11.80
CA ILE A 6 -8.56 -7.58 10.72
C ILE A 6 -9.02 -8.23 9.42
N SER A 7 -10.04 -7.64 8.81
CA SER A 7 -10.47 -7.94 7.43
C SER A 7 -10.40 -6.66 6.59
N TYR A 8 -10.26 -6.78 5.28
CA TYR A 8 -10.28 -5.63 4.38
C TYR A 8 -11.01 -5.95 3.08
N SER A 9 -11.70 -4.95 2.51
CA SER A 9 -12.37 -5.08 1.23
C SER A 9 -11.42 -4.67 0.11
N LEU A 10 -11.14 -5.61 -0.79
CA LEU A 10 -10.31 -5.39 -1.98
C LEU A 10 -11.20 -5.37 -3.21
N ILE A 11 -11.12 -4.32 -4.01
CA ILE A 11 -11.81 -4.23 -5.31
C ILE A 11 -10.74 -4.09 -6.39
N LEU A 12 -10.72 -5.06 -7.30
CA LEU A 12 -9.76 -5.14 -8.40
C LEU A 12 -10.49 -5.17 -9.73
N ASN A 13 -9.97 -4.44 -10.71
CA ASN A 13 -10.33 -4.68 -12.11
C ASN A 13 -9.50 -5.85 -12.67
N LYS A 14 -9.85 -6.28 -13.90
CA LYS A 14 -9.16 -7.40 -14.57
C LYS A 14 -7.65 -7.18 -14.71
N VAL A 15 -7.22 -5.98 -15.11
CA VAL A 15 -5.78 -5.66 -15.29
C VAL A 15 -5.02 -5.79 -13.96
N GLN A 16 -5.61 -5.33 -12.87
CA GLN A 16 -5.02 -5.43 -11.53
C GLN A 16 -4.97 -6.87 -11.04
N ALA A 17 -6.04 -7.64 -11.24
CA ALA A 17 -6.10 -9.05 -10.87
C ALA A 17 -5.07 -9.88 -11.67
N ASP A 18 -5.00 -9.69 -12.98
CA ASP A 18 -4.05 -10.35 -13.86
C ASP A 18 -2.60 -10.03 -13.42
N TYR A 19 -2.30 -8.74 -13.15
CA TYR A 19 -1.00 -8.33 -12.62
C TYR A 19 -0.64 -9.04 -11.32
N LEU A 20 -1.56 -9.13 -10.34
CA LEU A 20 -1.30 -9.77 -9.05
C LEU A 20 -1.17 -11.30 -9.14
N SER A 21 -1.82 -11.92 -10.13
CA SER A 21 -1.83 -13.38 -10.32
C SER A 21 -0.50 -13.94 -10.84
N GLU A 22 0.31 -13.10 -11.48
CA GLU A 22 1.60 -13.50 -12.05
C GLU A 22 2.75 -13.36 -11.04
N GLY A 23 3.67 -14.33 -11.05
CA GLY A 23 4.98 -14.18 -10.40
C GLY A 23 6.04 -13.72 -11.41
N LYS A 24 6.71 -12.60 -11.14
CA LYS A 24 7.89 -12.17 -11.93
C LYS A 24 8.97 -11.64 -10.98
N TYR A 25 10.23 -11.84 -11.35
CA TYR A 25 11.40 -11.37 -10.59
C TYR A 25 11.54 -11.98 -9.18
N GLY A 26 10.97 -13.17 -8.94
CA GLY A 26 11.06 -13.85 -7.64
C GLY A 26 10.25 -13.20 -6.52
N ILE A 27 9.42 -12.19 -6.81
CA ILE A 27 8.48 -11.60 -5.86
C ILE A 27 7.06 -12.05 -6.18
N ASN A 28 6.38 -12.55 -5.16
CA ASN A 28 4.94 -12.76 -5.21
C ASN A 28 4.25 -11.39 -5.04
N ARG A 29 3.63 -10.90 -6.12
CA ARG A 29 3.01 -9.57 -6.17
C ARG A 29 1.83 -9.42 -5.20
N MET A 30 1.09 -10.50 -4.96
CA MET A 30 0.03 -10.52 -3.95
C MET A 30 0.59 -10.39 -2.54
N GLN A 31 1.68 -11.10 -2.21
CA GLN A 31 2.36 -10.95 -0.92
C GLN A 31 2.94 -9.54 -0.74
N ALA A 32 3.50 -8.95 -1.81
CA ALA A 32 3.93 -7.56 -1.79
C ALA A 32 2.74 -6.64 -1.47
N LEU A 33 1.60 -6.77 -2.16
CA LEU A 33 0.41 -5.96 -1.88
C LEU A 33 -0.06 -6.12 -0.43
N VAL A 34 -0.19 -7.35 0.07
CA VAL A 34 -0.58 -7.62 1.47
C VAL A 34 0.38 -6.96 2.45
N SER A 35 1.68 -6.99 2.18
CA SER A 35 2.67 -6.30 3.04
C SER A 35 2.47 -4.79 3.06
N LEU A 36 2.07 -4.17 1.95
CA LEU A 36 1.76 -2.74 1.88
C LEU A 36 0.46 -2.41 2.64
N ILE A 37 -0.56 -3.27 2.53
CA ILE A 37 -1.80 -3.14 3.33
C ILE A 37 -1.49 -3.17 4.82
N ASN A 38 -0.56 -4.02 5.26
CA ASN A 38 -0.15 -4.09 6.66
C ASN A 38 0.66 -2.88 7.15
N LEU A 39 1.30 -2.13 6.24
CA LEU A 39 2.00 -0.87 6.56
C LEU A 39 1.05 0.34 6.58
N THR A 40 -0.19 0.15 6.12
CA THR A 40 -1.14 1.24 5.93
C THR A 40 -1.76 1.69 7.23
N GLN A 41 -1.78 3.01 7.40
CA GLN A 41 -2.42 3.62 8.54
C GLN A 41 -3.94 3.48 8.45
N THR A 42 -4.53 3.07 9.56
CA THR A 42 -5.99 2.95 9.73
C THR A 42 -6.56 4.06 10.61
N GLU A 43 -5.69 4.93 11.12
CA GLU A 43 -6.02 6.17 11.83
C GLU A 43 -5.10 7.29 11.28
N GLU A 44 -5.53 8.54 11.42
CA GLU A 44 -4.70 9.67 10.98
C GLU A 44 -3.55 9.90 11.97
N GLU A 45 -2.32 9.96 11.48
CA GLU A 45 -1.12 10.13 12.31
C GLU A 45 -0.19 11.19 11.70
N THR A 46 0.38 12.04 12.56
CA THR A 46 1.47 12.93 12.16
C THR A 46 2.76 12.13 12.10
N TYR A 47 3.29 11.92 10.90
CA TYR A 47 4.58 11.30 10.71
C TYR A 47 5.69 12.33 10.82
N GLU A 48 6.52 12.20 11.85
CA GLU A 48 7.69 13.05 12.07
C GLU A 48 8.99 12.27 11.90
N LYS A 49 9.81 12.74 10.96
CA LYS A 49 11.22 12.35 10.81
C LYS A 49 12.04 13.62 10.76
N ARG A 50 13.29 13.62 11.23
CA ARG A 50 14.14 14.84 11.27
C ARG A 50 14.04 15.62 9.95
N GLY A 51 13.42 16.81 9.98
CA GLY A 51 13.20 17.70 8.83
C GLY A 51 12.17 17.23 7.79
N PHE A 52 11.24 16.34 8.15
CA PHE A 52 10.06 15.96 7.38
C PHE A 52 8.89 15.73 8.34
N SER A 53 7.83 16.51 8.19
CA SER A 53 6.56 16.30 8.90
C SER A 53 5.47 16.23 7.85
N ALA A 54 4.63 15.21 7.94
CA ALA A 54 3.47 15.05 7.08
C ALA A 54 2.34 14.37 7.86
N THR A 55 1.12 14.81 7.61
CA THR A 55 -0.08 14.09 8.04
C THR A 55 -0.26 12.88 7.13
N ILE A 56 -0.33 11.69 7.73
CA ILE A 56 -0.60 10.43 7.03
C ILE A 56 -2.05 10.08 7.29
N HIS A 57 -2.85 10.09 6.24
CA HIS A 57 -4.27 9.80 6.33
C HIS A 57 -4.54 8.29 6.25
N VAL A 58 -5.75 7.89 6.65
CA VAL A 58 -6.25 6.53 6.47
C VAL A 58 -6.11 6.09 5.02
N GLY A 59 -5.49 4.94 4.81
CA GLY A 59 -5.20 4.42 3.46
C GLY A 59 -3.85 4.82 2.89
N GLN A 60 -3.04 5.56 3.67
CA GLN A 60 -1.67 5.90 3.31
C GLN A 60 -0.64 5.16 4.18
N PHE A 61 0.55 4.97 3.63
CA PHE A 61 1.72 4.50 4.38
C PHE A 61 2.98 5.23 3.93
N VAL A 62 3.95 5.29 4.83
CA VAL A 62 5.28 5.84 4.56
C VAL A 62 6.27 4.69 4.51
N ALA A 63 6.94 4.52 3.37
CA ALA A 63 8.01 3.55 3.26
C ALA A 63 9.04 4.02 2.22
N SER A 64 10.31 3.82 2.52
CA SER A 64 11.38 3.94 1.54
C SER A 64 11.59 2.62 0.80
N GLU A 65 12.12 2.70 -0.43
CA GLU A 65 12.53 1.50 -1.15
C GLU A 65 13.56 0.65 -0.38
N VAL A 66 14.38 1.29 0.47
CA VAL A 66 15.37 0.60 1.33
C VAL A 66 14.67 -0.21 2.43
N GLU A 67 13.61 0.33 3.04
CA GLU A 67 12.83 -0.40 4.05
C GLU A 67 12.09 -1.57 3.41
N LEU A 68 11.46 -1.35 2.24
CA LEU A 68 10.77 -2.39 1.51
C LEU A 68 11.72 -3.46 0.97
N SER A 69 12.95 -3.12 0.57
CA SER A 69 13.93 -4.11 0.10
C SER A 69 14.33 -5.06 1.21
N ARG A 70 14.44 -4.56 2.46
CA ARG A 70 14.67 -5.37 3.65
C ARG A 70 13.45 -6.24 3.99
N LEU A 71 12.25 -5.67 3.91
CA LEU A 71 11.00 -6.37 4.20
C LEU A 71 10.75 -7.53 3.20
N TRP A 72 10.99 -7.28 1.92
CA TRP A 72 10.76 -8.25 0.84
C TRP A 72 11.98 -9.13 0.54
N ARG A 73 13.11 -8.90 1.23
CA ARG A 73 14.37 -9.63 1.04
C ARG A 73 14.83 -9.65 -0.42
N CYS A 74 14.71 -8.51 -1.09
CA CYS A 74 15.08 -8.32 -2.49
C CYS A 74 15.95 -7.07 -2.64
N ASP A 75 16.48 -6.86 -3.85
CA ASP A 75 17.23 -5.65 -4.15
C ASP A 75 16.29 -4.45 -4.41
N ARG A 76 16.82 -3.24 -4.23
CA ARG A 76 16.06 -1.99 -4.40
C ARG A 76 15.49 -1.80 -5.82
N LYS A 77 16.19 -2.29 -6.85
CA LYS A 77 15.73 -2.18 -8.24
C LYS A 77 14.48 -3.02 -8.46
N THR A 78 14.40 -4.17 -7.81
CA THR A 78 13.20 -5.01 -7.81
C THR A 78 12.05 -4.34 -7.07
N VAL A 79 12.30 -3.71 -5.90
CA VAL A 79 11.27 -2.92 -5.18
C VAL A 79 10.72 -1.80 -6.06
N SER A 80 11.60 -0.98 -6.62
CA SER A 80 11.25 0.16 -7.47
C SER A 80 10.34 -0.27 -8.63
N ARG A 81 10.71 -1.34 -9.34
CA ARG A 81 9.89 -1.91 -10.41
C ARG A 81 8.51 -2.38 -9.95
N VAL A 82 8.42 -3.04 -8.79
CA VAL A 82 7.12 -3.50 -8.26
C VAL A 82 6.24 -2.30 -7.93
N LEU A 83 6.78 -1.28 -7.26
CA LEU A 83 6.04 -0.06 -6.93
C LEU A 83 5.59 0.70 -8.18
N ASP A 84 6.47 0.86 -9.18
CA ASP A 84 6.17 1.51 -10.45
C ASP A 84 5.03 0.80 -11.18
N GLN A 85 5.08 -0.54 -11.24
CA GLN A 85 4.04 -1.34 -11.87
C GLN A 85 2.73 -1.27 -11.10
N MET A 86 2.75 -1.37 -9.76
CA MET A 86 1.56 -1.20 -8.93
C MET A 86 0.92 0.19 -9.11
N ASN A 87 1.74 1.23 -9.24
CA ASN A 87 1.30 2.59 -9.54
C ASN A 87 0.66 2.68 -10.94
N GLN A 88 1.29 2.06 -11.94
CA GLN A 88 0.81 2.04 -13.33
C GLN A 88 -0.55 1.34 -13.46
N VAL A 89 -0.75 0.20 -12.80
CA VAL A 89 -2.05 -0.51 -12.80
C VAL A 89 -3.07 0.10 -11.83
N GLY A 90 -2.67 1.11 -11.06
CA GLY A 90 -3.55 1.85 -10.15
C GLY A 90 -3.91 1.08 -8.87
N LEU A 91 -3.06 0.17 -8.40
CA LEU A 91 -3.19 -0.45 -7.08
C LEU A 91 -2.80 0.54 -5.97
N ILE A 92 -1.78 1.36 -6.24
CA ILE A 92 -1.28 2.42 -5.36
C ILE A 92 -1.12 3.73 -6.13
N SER A 93 -0.95 4.82 -5.40
CA SER A 93 -0.39 6.08 -5.88
C SER A 93 0.81 6.45 -5.00
N THR A 94 1.94 6.81 -5.59
CA THR A 94 3.15 7.17 -4.84
C THR A 94 3.48 8.65 -5.01
N VAL A 95 3.68 9.35 -3.91
CA VAL A 95 4.25 10.71 -3.86
C VAL A 95 5.64 10.59 -3.26
N GLN A 96 6.67 10.74 -4.10
CA GLN A 96 8.06 10.68 -3.67
C GLN A 96 8.51 12.04 -3.11
N SER A 97 9.34 11.99 -2.07
CA SER A 97 10.12 13.14 -1.59
C SER A 97 11.60 12.77 -1.52
N ASN A 98 12.47 13.77 -1.30
CA ASN A 98 13.91 13.59 -1.19
C ASN A 98 14.36 12.68 -0.01
N ARG A 99 13.45 12.31 0.91
CA ARG A 99 13.77 11.53 2.12
C ARG A 99 12.90 10.29 2.34
N THR A 100 11.65 10.30 1.88
CA THR A 100 10.71 9.18 2.00
C THR A 100 9.63 9.24 0.93
N SER A 101 8.94 8.13 0.69
CA SER A 101 7.77 8.11 -0.20
C SER A 101 6.51 7.90 0.63
N VAL A 102 5.48 8.70 0.32
CA VAL A 102 4.12 8.48 0.82
C VAL A 102 3.38 7.72 -0.25
N HIS A 103 2.83 6.58 0.11
CA HIS A 103 2.07 5.72 -0.77
C HIS A 103 0.62 5.71 -0.32
N THR A 104 -0.30 5.69 -1.27
CA THR A 104 -1.75 5.65 -1.04
C THR A 104 -2.31 4.40 -1.68
N LEU A 105 -3.02 3.56 -0.93
CA LEU A 105 -3.72 2.40 -1.48
C LEU A 105 -5.01 2.83 -2.16
N LEU A 106 -5.17 2.44 -3.42
CA LEU A 106 -6.35 2.79 -4.23
C LEU A 106 -7.34 1.63 -4.36
N CYS A 107 -6.87 0.40 -4.14
CA CYS A 107 -7.65 -0.84 -4.33
C CYS A 107 -8.35 -1.36 -3.06
N VAL A 108 -8.05 -0.77 -1.89
CA VAL A 108 -8.69 -1.13 -0.62
C VAL A 108 -9.83 -0.17 -0.33
N GLY A 109 -11.06 -0.68 -0.19
CA GLY A 109 -12.24 0.13 0.10
C GLY A 109 -12.40 0.45 1.59
N SER A 110 -12.09 -0.51 2.45
CA SER A 110 -12.23 -0.39 3.90
C SER A 110 -11.44 -1.45 4.65
N TRP A 111 -11.10 -1.13 5.90
CA TRP A 111 -10.67 -2.09 6.92
C TRP A 111 -11.82 -2.36 7.88
N ILE A 112 -11.93 -3.58 8.36
CA ILE A 112 -12.86 -4.01 9.40
C ILE A 112 -11.98 -4.55 10.53
N ILE A 113 -11.87 -3.79 11.61
CA ILE A 113 -11.02 -4.11 12.76
C ILE A 113 -11.95 -4.34 13.95
N ASP A 114 -11.99 -5.58 14.44
CA ASP A 114 -12.83 -5.98 15.58
C ASP A 114 -14.31 -5.55 15.42
N GLY A 115 -14.82 -5.61 14.18
CA GLY A 115 -16.19 -5.22 13.82
C GLY A 115 -16.36 -3.74 13.45
N THR A 116 -15.37 -2.88 13.71
CA THR A 116 -15.40 -1.46 13.34
C THR A 116 -14.93 -1.27 11.90
N THR A 117 -15.74 -0.59 11.08
CA THR A 117 -15.40 -0.31 9.68
C THR A 117 -14.72 1.05 9.54
N ILE A 118 -13.51 1.03 9.00
CA ILE A 118 -12.70 2.20 8.68
C ILE A 118 -12.66 2.33 7.16
N LYS A 119 -13.21 3.42 6.61
CA LYS A 119 -13.27 3.64 5.16
C LYS A 119 -11.97 4.25 4.64
N ASN A 120 -11.54 3.80 3.47
CA ASN A 120 -10.45 4.45 2.74
C ASN A 120 -10.99 5.62 1.90
N CYS A 121 -10.66 6.85 2.28
CA CYS A 121 -11.07 8.04 1.53
C CYS A 121 -10.42 8.14 0.13
N PHE A 122 -9.32 7.41 -0.10
CA PHE A 122 -8.62 7.39 -1.39
C PHE A 122 -9.02 6.22 -2.28
N PHE A 123 -9.98 5.40 -1.83
CA PHE A 123 -10.50 4.31 -2.65
C PHE A 123 -11.12 4.86 -3.92
N LYS A 124 -10.50 4.56 -5.07
CA LYS A 124 -11.05 4.94 -6.37
C LYS A 124 -12.08 3.90 -6.79
N ARG A 125 -13.35 4.27 -6.76
CA ARG A 125 -14.42 3.42 -7.27
C ARG A 125 -14.23 3.27 -8.77
N LEU A 126 -14.24 2.03 -9.27
CA LEU A 126 -14.01 1.70 -10.68
C LEU A 126 -14.98 2.40 -11.67
N SER A 127 -16.02 3.07 -11.17
CA SER A 127 -17.03 3.81 -11.94
C SER A 127 -16.67 5.27 -12.25
N GLU A 128 -15.54 5.79 -11.77
CA GLU A 128 -15.15 7.21 -11.96
C GLU A 128 -14.05 7.41 -13.04
N ARG A 129 -13.98 6.52 -14.04
CA ARG A 129 -13.07 6.65 -15.19
C ARG A 129 -13.82 6.71 -16.50
#